data_AF-A0A8T5LGA7-F1
#
_entry.id   AF-A0A8T5LGA7-F1
#
_cell.length_a   1.000
_cell.length_b   1.000
_cell.length_c   1.000
_cell.angle_alpha   90.00
_cell.angle_beta   90.00
_cell.angle_gamma   90.00
#
_symmetry.space_group_name_H-M   'P 1'
#
loop_
_entity.id
_entity.type
_entity.pdbx_description
1 polymer ?
#
loop_
_entity_poly.entity_id
_entity_poly.type
_entity_poly.pdbx_seq_one_letter_code
_entity_poly.pdbx_strand_id
1 'polypeptide(L)'
;MEHQNNLIEKLTIEELTELKRIIKEGMVEKLIENKLEKFKNNNKICPVCNTQIEDNGLTLIFGPTDFRKKATFDAADCLEYFISKIRK
;
A
#
# COMPACT_ATOMS: atom_id res chain seq x y z
N MET A 1 -7.58 -18.54 2.34
CA MET A 1 -8.73 -18.18 3.19
C MET A 1 -8.33 -17.59 4.55
N GLU A 2 -7.15 -17.91 5.11
CA GLU A 2 -6.72 -17.41 6.44
C GLU A 2 -6.55 -15.88 6.57
N HIS A 3 -6.24 -15.17 5.49
CA HIS A 3 -5.98 -13.71 5.56
C HIS A 3 -7.26 -12.86 5.73
N GLN A 4 -8.42 -13.36 5.29
CA GLN A 4 -9.69 -12.62 5.35
C GLN A 4 -10.32 -12.66 6.74
N ASN A 5 -10.24 -13.80 7.43
CA ASN A 5 -10.79 -13.96 8.78
C ASN A 5 -10.05 -13.07 9.80
N ASN A 6 -8.73 -12.94 9.64
CA ASN A 6 -7.87 -12.13 10.51
C ASN A 6 -8.20 -10.63 10.51
N LEU A 7 -8.90 -10.11 9.48
CA LEU A 7 -9.35 -8.72 9.41
C LEU A 7 -10.67 -8.51 10.16
N ILE A 8 -11.57 -9.50 10.11
CA ILE A 8 -12.88 -9.45 10.78
C ILE A 8 -12.71 -9.66 12.29
N GLU A 9 -11.82 -10.55 12.70
CA GLU A 9 -11.57 -10.88 14.12
C GLU A 9 -10.97 -9.73 14.93
N LYS A 10 -10.40 -8.72 14.27
CA LYS A 10 -9.78 -7.54 14.93
C LYS A 10 -10.76 -6.39 15.16
N LEU A 11 -11.97 -6.48 14.60
CA LEU A 11 -12.98 -5.43 14.70
C LEU A 11 -13.89 -5.68 15.89
N THR A 12 -14.26 -4.61 16.57
CA THR A 12 -15.28 -4.61 17.62
C THR A 12 -16.68 -4.89 17.02
N ILE A 13 -17.64 -5.25 17.87
CA ILE A 13 -19.02 -5.50 17.41
C ILE A 13 -19.66 -4.24 16.82
N GLU A 14 -19.36 -3.05 17.36
CA GLU A 14 -19.85 -1.80 16.79
C GLU A 14 -19.28 -1.57 15.38
N GLU A 15 -17.97 -1.76 15.20
CA GLU A 15 -17.30 -1.62 13.90
C GLU A 15 -17.81 -2.65 12.89
N LEU A 16 -18.07 -3.89 13.31
CA LEU A 16 -18.64 -4.93 12.46
C LEU A 16 -20.07 -4.62 12.02
N THR A 17 -20.86 -4.02 12.92
CA THR A 17 -22.24 -3.61 12.63
C THR A 17 -22.27 -2.48 11.60
N GLU A 18 -21.39 -1.49 11.77
CA GLU A 18 -21.26 -0.39 10.83
C GLU A 18 -20.70 -0.86 9.49
N LEU A 19 -19.69 -1.72 9.49
CA LEU A 19 -19.13 -2.31 8.28
C LEU A 19 -20.21 -3.07 7.49
N LYS A 20 -21.06 -3.85 8.17
CA LYS A 20 -22.19 -4.56 7.55
C LYS A 20 -23.21 -3.60 6.92
N ARG A 21 -23.45 -2.44 7.52
CA ARG A 21 -24.33 -1.39 6.98
C ARG A 21 -23.75 -0.80 5.69
N ILE A 22 -22.47 -0.38 5.73
CA ILE A 22 -21.77 0.22 4.59
C ILE A 22 -21.65 -0.78 3.42
N ILE A 23 -21.45 -2.07 3.70
CA ILE A 23 -21.43 -3.13 2.67
C ILE A 23 -22.79 -3.23 1.98
N LYS A 24 -23.89 -3.26 2.76
CA LYS A 24 -25.26 -3.34 2.20
C LYS A 24 -25.63 -2.13 1.36
N GLU A 25 -25.11 -0.96 1.71
CA GLU A 25 -25.33 0.29 0.98
C GLU A 25 -24.48 0.39 -0.30
N GLY A 26 -23.67 -0.62 -0.62
CA GLY A 26 -22.78 -0.63 -1.79
C GLY A 26 -21.62 0.36 -1.70
N MET A 27 -21.44 0.99 -0.53
CA MET A 27 -20.41 2.03 -0.35
C MET A 27 -19.00 1.43 -0.25
N VAL A 28 -18.86 0.18 0.18
CA VAL A 28 -17.54 -0.48 0.29
C VAL A 28 -16.88 -0.65 -1.08
N GLU A 29 -17.63 -1.00 -2.12
CA GLU A 29 -17.11 -1.13 -3.47
C GLU A 29 -16.52 0.21 -3.94
N LYS A 30 -17.28 1.30 -3.79
CA LYS A 30 -16.83 2.65 -4.12
C LYS A 30 -15.60 3.10 -3.31
N LEU A 31 -15.50 2.71 -2.03
CA LEU A 31 -14.33 3.00 -1.21
C LEU A 31 -13.09 2.23 -1.68
N ILE A 32 -13.27 0.97 -2.07
CA ILE A 32 -12.20 0.14 -2.64
C ILE A 32 -11.75 0.73 -3.97
N GLU A 33 -12.68 1.06 -4.88
CA GLU A 33 -12.39 1.66 -6.18
C GLU A 33 -11.64 2.99 -6.02
N ASN A 34 -12.14 3.91 -5.19
CA ASN A 34 -11.46 5.18 -4.93
C ASN A 34 -10.05 4.98 -4.37
N LYS A 35 -9.85 3.98 -3.51
CA LYS A 35 -8.52 3.64 -3.00
C LYS A 35 -7.64 3.14 -4.15
N LEU A 36 -8.11 2.17 -4.93
CA LEU A 36 -7.38 1.64 -6.09
C LEU A 36 -7.06 2.72 -7.14
N GLU A 37 -7.96 3.66 -7.39
CA GLU A 37 -7.72 4.80 -8.27
C GLU A 37 -6.67 5.75 -7.74
N LYS A 38 -6.68 6.06 -6.43
CA LYS A 38 -5.59 6.80 -5.79
C LYS A 38 -4.25 6.08 -5.93
N PHE A 39 -4.26 4.75 -5.83
CA PHE A 39 -3.07 3.93 -6.06
C PHE A 39 -2.59 3.97 -7.53
N LYS A 40 -3.50 4.08 -8.50
CA LYS A 40 -3.17 4.20 -9.93
C LYS A 40 -2.68 5.60 -10.33
N ASN A 41 -3.26 6.65 -9.73
CA ASN A 41 -3.00 8.03 -10.14
C ASN A 41 -1.81 8.68 -9.40
N ASN A 42 -1.41 8.17 -8.23
CA ASN A 42 -0.22 8.63 -7.53
C ASN A 42 0.96 7.68 -7.75
N ASN A 43 1.88 8.10 -8.61
CA ASN A 43 3.05 7.32 -9.06
C ASN A 43 4.14 7.08 -7.99
N LYS A 44 3.94 7.51 -6.75
CA LYS A 44 4.92 7.35 -5.68
C LYS A 44 4.28 6.57 -4.53
N ILE A 45 4.25 5.26 -4.64
CA ILE A 45 3.90 4.36 -3.54
C ILE A 45 5.18 3.67 -3.09
N CYS A 46 5.37 3.56 -1.78
CA CYS A 46 6.49 2.83 -1.23
C CYS A 46 6.35 1.34 -1.56
N PRO A 47 7.33 0.71 -2.24
CA PRO A 47 7.26 -0.70 -2.61
C PRO A 47 7.42 -1.65 -1.42
N VAL A 48 7.68 -1.12 -0.21
CA VAL A 48 7.87 -1.91 1.01
C VAL A 48 6.62 -1.91 1.87
N CYS A 49 6.10 -0.73 2.21
CA CYS A 49 4.98 -0.57 3.14
C CYS A 49 3.64 -0.20 2.46
N ASN A 50 3.65 0.08 1.16
CA ASN A 50 2.50 0.56 0.37
C ASN A 50 1.92 1.91 0.84
N THR A 51 2.65 2.65 1.65
CA THR A 51 2.31 4.04 2.00
C THR A 51 2.44 4.92 0.76
N GLN A 52 1.49 5.84 0.60
CA GLN A 52 1.55 6.88 -0.41
C GLN A 52 2.67 7.86 -0.06
N ILE A 53 3.56 8.12 -1.01
CA ILE A 53 4.72 8.99 -0.82
C ILE A 53 4.37 10.38 -1.36
N GLU A 54 4.51 11.39 -0.51
CA GLU A 54 4.43 12.79 -0.90
C GLU A 54 5.71 13.23 -1.64
N ASP A 55 5.92 14.53 -1.84
CA ASP A 55 7.01 15.01 -2.68
C ASP A 55 8.43 14.76 -2.15
N ASN A 56 8.57 14.46 -0.86
CA ASN A 56 9.86 14.30 -0.18
C ASN A 56 10.36 12.84 -0.06
N GLY A 57 9.92 11.95 -0.96
CA GLY A 57 10.33 10.54 -0.96
C GLY A 57 11.80 10.30 -1.29
N LEU A 58 12.41 9.29 -0.67
CA LEU A 58 13.75 8.82 -1.02
C LEU A 58 13.71 8.01 -2.32
N THR A 59 14.50 8.38 -3.32
CA THR A 59 14.51 7.67 -4.61
C THR A 59 15.80 6.87 -4.80
N LEU A 60 15.67 5.58 -5.09
CA LEU A 60 16.76 4.72 -5.54
C LEU A 60 16.63 4.44 -7.04
N ILE A 61 17.70 4.71 -7.79
CA ILE A 61 17.83 4.35 -9.21
C ILE A 61 18.89 3.26 -9.32
N PHE A 62 18.57 2.12 -9.93
CA PHE A 62 19.43 0.95 -9.95
C PHE A 62 19.24 0.12 -11.23
N GLY A 63 20.22 -0.74 -11.55
CA GLY A 63 20.26 -1.53 -12.79
C GLY A 63 21.35 -1.05 -13.77
N PRO A 64 21.55 -1.78 -14.88
CA PRO A 64 22.52 -1.40 -15.90
C PRO A 64 22.12 -0.08 -16.58
N THR A 65 23.08 0.60 -17.20
CA THR A 65 22.86 1.92 -17.83
C THR A 65 21.69 1.93 -18.80
N ASP A 66 21.52 0.84 -19.55
CA ASP A 66 20.47 0.69 -20.57
C ASP A 66 19.14 0.22 -19.98
N PHE A 67 19.09 -0.17 -18.70
CA PHE A 67 17.88 -0.66 -18.03
C PHE A 67 17.79 -0.20 -16.57
N ARG A 68 17.72 1.12 -16.38
CA ARG A 68 17.54 1.72 -15.06
C ARG A 68 16.11 1.55 -14.57
N LYS A 69 15.98 1.00 -13.37
CA LYS A 69 14.74 0.96 -12.58
C LYS A 69 14.78 2.09 -11.55
N LYS A 70 13.60 2.57 -11.17
CA LYS A 70 13.40 3.59 -10.13
C LYS A 70 12.44 3.04 -9.08
N ALA A 71 12.82 3.17 -7.81
CA ALA A 71 11.97 2.93 -6.66
C ALA A 71 11.97 4.16 -5.76
N THR A 72 10.81 4.54 -5.23
CA THR A 72 10.67 5.66 -4.28
C THR A 72 10.18 5.09 -2.95
N PHE A 73 10.70 5.57 -1.84
CA PHE A 73 10.39 5.11 -0.48
C PHE A 73 9.89 6.28 0.36
N ASP A 74 8.96 6.00 1.26
CA ASP A 74 8.41 6.96 2.23
C ASP A 74 9.44 7.35 3.28
N ALA A 75 10.26 6.40 3.72
CA ALA A 75 11.27 6.61 4.76
C ALA A 75 12.53 5.76 4.55
N ALA A 76 13.56 6.07 5.35
CA ALA A 76 14.89 5.47 5.25
C ALA A 76 14.91 3.98 5.64
N ASP A 77 14.06 3.58 6.59
CA ASP A 77 13.87 2.20 7.02
C ASP A 77 13.33 1.31 5.88
N CYS A 78 12.36 1.81 5.11
CA CYS A 78 11.84 1.11 3.94
C CYS A 78 12.91 0.98 2.85
N LEU A 79 13.72 2.03 2.61
CA LEU A 79 14.86 1.95 1.70
C LEU A 79 15.90 0.91 2.16
N GLU A 80 16.27 0.93 3.44
CA GLU A 80 17.24 0.01 4.03
C GLU A 80 16.76 -1.44 3.93
N TYR A 81 15.50 -1.69 4.29
CA TYR A 81 14.86 -2.99 4.14
C TYR A 81 14.93 -3.47 2.68
N PHE A 82 14.59 -2.62 1.72
CA PHE A 82 14.63 -2.96 0.30
C PHE A 82 16.05 -3.33 -0.18
N ILE A 83 17.06 -2.53 0.19
CA ILE A 83 18.46 -2.81 -0.13
C ILE A 83 18.91 -4.15 0.47
N SER A 84 18.50 -4.46 1.70
CA SER A 84 18.83 -5.73 2.36
C SER A 84 18.32 -6.96 1.61
N LYS A 85 17.21 -6.82 0.87
CA LYS A 85 16.60 -7.90 0.09
C LYS A 85 17.21 -8.08 -1.29
N ILE A 86 17.70 -7.01 -1.92
CA ILE A 86 18.35 -7.07 -3.23
C ILE A 86 19.80 -7.57 -3.16
N ARG A 87 20.46 -7.44 -2.00
CA ARG A 87 21.84 -7.88 -1.80
C ARG A 87 22.02 -9.41 -1.69
N LYS A 88 20.95 -10.20 -1.85
CA LYS A 88 20.99 -11.67 -1.89
C LYS A 88 20.93 -12.17 -3.32
#